data_AF-A0A1E3VNG6-F1
#
_entry.id   AF-A0A1E3VNG6-F1
#
_cell.length_a   1.000
_cell.length_b   1.000
_cell.length_c   1.000
_cell.angle_alpha   90.00
_cell.angle_beta   90.00
_cell.angle_gamma   90.00
#
_symmetry.space_group_name_H-M   'P 1'
#
loop_
_entity.id
_entity.type
_entity.pdbx_description
1 polymer ?
#
loop_
_entity_poly.entity_id
_entity_poly.type
_entity_poly.pdbx_seq_one_letter_code
_entity_poly.pdbx_strand_id
1 'polypeptide(L)'
;MAEAAEVIAETDESATAPEQTIPTDSPFFQELIKQWRAQDTHGVWESKSDLELLEPYVLDKEKRKQIPIMGDPDPETLWRLELYYNAIGLTIERETGIMVSPMMKMHHEGFGRMILAAGRLIVINKHLRDVHRFGFPSFEKLASEGDKAVASAVEMIGKFPEVANY
;
A
#
# COMPACT_ATOMS: atom_id res chain seq x y z
N MET A 1 -15.12 -64.44 -13.12
CA MET A 1 -16.09 -63.34 -13.25
C MET A 1 -16.51 -62.89 -11.87
N ALA A 2 -15.88 -61.83 -11.37
CA ALA A 2 -16.39 -60.89 -10.37
C ALA A 2 -15.25 -59.86 -10.17
N GLU A 3 -15.42 -58.73 -10.82
CA GLU A 3 -14.47 -57.62 -10.91
C GLU A 3 -14.64 -56.73 -9.66
N ALA A 4 -13.55 -56.46 -8.95
CA ALA A 4 -13.53 -55.53 -7.83
C ALA A 4 -13.31 -54.11 -8.39
N ALA A 5 -14.35 -53.27 -8.33
CA ALA A 5 -14.26 -51.86 -8.68
C ALA A 5 -13.84 -51.06 -7.44
N GLU A 6 -12.60 -50.58 -7.45
CA GLU A 6 -12.06 -49.63 -6.48
C GLU A 6 -12.49 -48.22 -6.88
N VAL A 7 -13.34 -47.60 -6.06
CA VAL A 7 -13.76 -46.21 -6.22
C VAL A 7 -12.67 -45.32 -5.62
N ILE A 8 -11.82 -44.77 -6.49
CA ILE A 8 -10.91 -43.67 -6.15
C ILE A 8 -11.74 -42.39 -5.92
N ALA A 9 -11.77 -41.94 -4.67
CA ALA A 9 -12.30 -40.65 -4.29
C ALA A 9 -11.26 -39.57 -4.62
N GLU A 10 -11.55 -38.73 -5.61
CA GLU A 10 -10.84 -37.47 -5.82
C GLU A 10 -11.21 -36.51 -4.68
N THR A 11 -10.28 -36.33 -3.74
CA THR A 11 -10.31 -35.19 -2.82
C THR A 11 -9.79 -33.97 -3.56
N ASP A 12 -10.72 -33.12 -4.01
CA ASP A 12 -10.45 -31.78 -4.51
C ASP A 12 -10.00 -30.90 -3.32
N GLU A 13 -8.68 -30.85 -3.09
CA GLU A 13 -8.03 -29.94 -2.15
C GLU A 13 -7.93 -28.54 -2.81
N SER A 14 -9.07 -27.88 -2.97
CA SER A 14 -9.11 -26.45 -3.24
C SER A 14 -8.65 -25.73 -1.97
N ALA A 15 -7.37 -25.36 -1.93
CA ALA A 15 -6.81 -24.49 -0.93
C ALA A 15 -7.50 -23.11 -1.02
N THR A 16 -8.50 -22.88 -0.19
CA THR A 16 -9.13 -21.58 0.00
C THR A 16 -8.08 -20.59 0.48
N ALA A 17 -7.74 -19.62 -0.38
CA ALA A 17 -6.96 -18.46 0.04
C ALA A 17 -7.69 -17.81 1.23
N PRO A 18 -6.96 -17.35 2.27
CA PRO A 18 -7.58 -16.76 3.44
C PRO A 18 -8.49 -15.60 3.02
N GLU A 19 -9.73 -15.63 3.51
CA GLU A 19 -10.74 -14.62 3.24
C GLU A 19 -10.21 -13.25 3.70
N GLN A 20 -9.84 -12.41 2.73
CA GLN A 20 -9.25 -11.12 3.03
C GLN A 20 -10.35 -10.15 3.40
N THR A 21 -10.27 -9.57 4.60
CA THR A 21 -11.25 -8.61 5.10
C THR A 21 -10.71 -7.18 5.01
N ILE A 22 -11.60 -6.20 4.85
CA ILE A 22 -11.24 -4.79 4.89
C ILE A 22 -10.77 -4.45 6.31
N PRO A 23 -9.56 -3.88 6.50
CA PRO A 23 -9.12 -3.34 7.78
C PRO A 23 -9.91 -2.06 8.12
N THR A 24 -11.12 -2.21 8.65
CA THR A 24 -12.02 -1.08 8.97
C THR A 24 -11.47 -0.15 10.05
N ASP A 25 -10.63 -0.67 10.93
CA ASP A 25 -10.05 0.07 12.06
C ASP A 25 -8.84 0.93 11.66
N SER A 26 -8.40 0.88 10.39
CA SER A 26 -7.26 1.64 9.87
C SER A 26 -7.72 2.91 9.15
N PRO A 27 -7.54 4.11 9.74
CA PRO A 27 -7.85 5.38 9.07
C PRO A 27 -7.04 5.56 7.79
N PHE A 28 -5.79 5.09 7.78
CA PHE A 28 -4.93 5.09 6.61
C PHE A 28 -5.52 4.25 5.47
N PHE A 29 -5.97 3.03 5.76
CA PHE A 29 -6.50 2.14 4.72
C PHE A 29 -7.75 2.73 4.05
N GLN A 30 -8.63 3.33 4.85
CA GLN A 30 -9.80 4.04 4.33
C GLN A 30 -9.41 5.25 3.46
N GLU A 31 -8.34 5.96 3.84
CA GLU A 31 -7.82 7.07 3.03
C GLU A 31 -7.21 6.58 1.72
N LEU A 32 -6.54 5.44 1.73
CA LEU A 32 -5.99 4.83 0.52
C LEU A 32 -7.09 4.45 -0.48
N ILE A 33 -8.21 3.89 -0.01
CA ILE A 33 -9.38 3.63 -0.87
C ILE A 33 -9.84 4.94 -1.51
N LYS A 34 -10.02 6.00 -0.72
CA LYS A 34 -10.44 7.32 -1.23
C LYS A 34 -9.48 7.88 -2.25
N GLN A 35 -8.17 7.74 -2.03
CA GLN A 35 -7.14 8.16 -2.98
C GLN A 35 -7.33 7.51 -4.34
N TRP A 36 -7.58 6.20 -4.39
CA TRP A 36 -7.85 5.50 -5.65
C TRP A 36 -9.19 5.88 -6.29
N ARG A 37 -10.26 5.94 -5.49
CA ARG A 37 -11.58 6.35 -5.98
C ARG A 37 -11.55 7.77 -6.56
N ALA A 38 -10.73 8.66 -6.01
CA ALA A 38 -10.56 10.01 -6.54
C ALA A 38 -9.87 10.05 -7.92
N GLN A 39 -9.10 9.03 -8.30
CA GLN A 39 -8.50 8.94 -9.63
C GLN A 39 -9.50 8.46 -10.70
N ASP A 40 -10.61 7.85 -10.29
CA ASP A 40 -11.60 7.25 -11.20
C ASP A 40 -12.59 8.28 -11.74
N THR A 41 -12.09 9.26 -12.50
CA THR A 41 -12.90 10.39 -13.01
C THR A 41 -14.03 9.95 -13.96
N HIS A 42 -13.89 8.77 -14.59
CA HIS A 42 -14.84 8.25 -15.57
C HIS A 42 -15.65 7.04 -15.06
N GLY A 43 -15.50 6.66 -13.78
CA GLY A 43 -16.26 5.57 -13.16
C GLY A 43 -15.92 4.17 -13.70
N VAL A 44 -14.70 3.97 -14.19
CA VAL A 44 -14.22 2.68 -14.73
C VAL A 44 -14.14 1.61 -13.65
N TRP A 45 -13.96 1.99 -12.39
CA TRP A 45 -13.81 1.10 -11.25
C TRP A 45 -15.01 1.10 -10.30
N GLU A 46 -16.13 1.76 -10.64
CA GLU A 46 -17.34 1.78 -9.79
C GLU A 46 -17.85 0.37 -9.44
N SER A 47 -17.73 -0.57 -10.37
CA SER A 47 -18.15 -1.97 -10.17
C SER A 47 -17.16 -2.82 -9.37
N LYS A 48 -15.93 -2.35 -9.16
CA LYS A 48 -14.93 -3.05 -8.35
C LYS A 48 -15.19 -2.78 -6.87
N SER A 49 -15.10 -3.81 -6.04
CA SER A 49 -15.03 -3.65 -4.60
C SER A 49 -13.73 -2.94 -4.17
N ASP A 50 -13.70 -2.41 -2.95
CA ASP A 50 -12.52 -1.73 -2.42
C ASP A 50 -11.30 -2.66 -2.28
N LEU A 51 -11.54 -3.95 -2.00
CA LEU A 51 -10.47 -4.94 -1.93
C LEU A 51 -9.92 -5.29 -3.31
N GLU A 52 -10.78 -5.44 -4.32
CA GLU A 52 -10.33 -5.65 -5.71
C GLU A 52 -9.56 -4.43 -6.24
N LEU A 53 -9.95 -3.23 -5.82
CA LEU A 53 -9.25 -2.00 -6.18
C LEU A 53 -7.83 -1.95 -5.60
N LEU A 54 -7.65 -2.45 -4.36
CA LEU A 54 -6.37 -2.44 -3.67
C LEU A 54 -5.56 -3.74 -3.82
N GLU A 55 -6.10 -4.78 -4.48
CA GLU A 55 -5.42 -6.05 -4.72
C GLU A 55 -3.97 -5.89 -5.23
N PRO A 56 -3.63 -4.92 -6.12
CA PRO A 56 -2.25 -4.72 -6.58
C PRO A 56 -1.23 -4.35 -5.50
N TYR A 57 -1.67 -3.98 -4.29
CA TYR A 57 -0.79 -3.79 -3.14
C TYR A 57 -0.43 -5.09 -2.44
N VAL A 58 -1.17 -6.18 -2.67
CA VAL A 58 -0.95 -7.48 -2.04
C VAL A 58 -0.08 -8.34 -2.93
N LEU A 59 1.19 -8.46 -2.54
CA LEU A 59 2.18 -9.34 -3.18
C LEU A 59 2.62 -10.40 -2.17
N ASP A 60 2.22 -11.64 -2.43
CA ASP A 60 2.78 -12.78 -1.70
C ASP A 60 4.30 -12.89 -1.93
N LYS A 61 4.97 -13.64 -1.06
CA LYS A 61 6.43 -13.75 -1.08
C LYS A 61 6.97 -14.34 -2.38
N GLU A 62 6.22 -15.21 -3.04
CA GLU A 62 6.67 -15.90 -4.25
C GLU A 62 6.50 -15.00 -5.48
N LYS A 63 5.32 -14.39 -5.67
CA LYS A 63 5.07 -13.37 -6.70
C LYS A 63 6.08 -12.23 -6.59
N ARG A 64 6.35 -11.75 -5.38
CA ARG A 64 7.32 -10.67 -5.16
C ARG A 64 8.74 -11.04 -5.63
N LYS A 65 9.19 -12.29 -5.41
CA LYS A 65 10.51 -12.75 -5.86
C LYS A 65 10.59 -12.90 -7.38
N GLN A 66 9.49 -13.25 -8.02
CA GLN A 66 9.42 -13.43 -9.47
C GLN A 66 9.54 -12.11 -10.24
N ILE A 67 9.22 -10.97 -9.60
CA ILE A 67 9.37 -9.65 -10.23
C ILE A 67 10.87 -9.34 -10.40
N PRO A 68 11.36 -9.18 -11.65
CA PRO A 68 12.74 -8.80 -11.90
C PRO A 68 12.98 -7.34 -11.51
N ILE A 69 14.18 -7.05 -11.02
CA ILE A 69 14.63 -5.69 -10.66
C ILE A 69 15.60 -5.24 -11.76
N MET A 70 15.08 -5.00 -12.95
CA MET A 70 15.86 -4.59 -14.11
C MET A 70 15.20 -3.39 -14.77
N GLY A 71 15.98 -2.36 -15.08
CA GLY A 71 15.46 -1.10 -15.61
C GLY A 71 14.61 -0.35 -14.59
N ASP A 72 13.81 0.60 -15.05
CA ASP A 72 12.98 1.43 -14.19
C ASP A 72 11.71 0.70 -13.74
N PRO A 73 11.16 0.99 -12.54
CA PRO A 73 9.89 0.44 -12.12
C PRO A 73 8.77 0.87 -13.08
N ASP A 74 7.79 -0.01 -13.25
CA ASP A 74 6.61 0.28 -14.06
C ASP A 74 5.86 1.54 -13.55
N PRO A 75 5.36 2.42 -14.44
CA PRO A 75 4.64 3.62 -14.04
C PRO A 75 3.47 3.37 -13.10
N GLU A 76 2.75 2.26 -13.26
CA GLU A 76 1.65 1.91 -12.36
C GLU A 76 2.19 1.67 -10.94
N THR A 77 3.33 0.97 -10.82
CA THR A 77 3.96 0.71 -9.51
C THR A 77 4.41 2.01 -8.83
N LEU A 78 4.95 2.97 -9.60
CA LEU A 78 5.29 4.29 -9.08
C LEU A 78 4.04 5.05 -8.62
N TRP A 79 2.95 4.96 -9.37
CA TRP A 79 1.68 5.60 -9.01
C TRP A 79 1.07 4.99 -7.75
N ARG A 80 1.11 3.66 -7.60
CA ARG A 80 0.70 2.99 -6.35
C ARG A 80 1.53 3.49 -5.16
N LEU A 81 2.84 3.60 -5.34
CA LEU A 81 3.72 4.13 -4.31
C LEU A 81 3.37 5.58 -3.94
N GLU A 82 3.06 6.41 -4.93
CA GLU A 82 2.65 7.80 -4.72
C GLU A 82 1.32 7.90 -3.96
N LEU A 83 0.28 7.18 -4.40
CA LEU A 83 -1.03 7.16 -3.73
C LEU A 83 -0.95 6.61 -2.30
N TYR A 84 -0.09 5.62 -2.05
CA TYR A 84 0.21 5.13 -0.71
C TYR A 84 0.71 6.25 0.21
N TYR A 85 1.68 7.03 -0.24
CA TYR A 85 2.24 8.11 0.56
C TYR A 85 1.32 9.34 0.62
N ASN A 86 0.49 9.59 -0.40
CA ASN A 86 -0.57 10.60 -0.33
C ASN A 86 -1.60 10.25 0.76
N ALA A 87 -2.03 8.98 0.83
CA ALA A 87 -2.95 8.51 1.86
C ALA A 87 -2.36 8.65 3.27
N ILE A 88 -1.06 8.37 3.45
CA ILE A 88 -0.35 8.66 4.71
C ILE A 88 -0.40 10.16 5.02
N GLY A 89 -0.04 11.03 4.07
CA GLY A 89 -0.04 12.49 4.27
C GLY A 89 -1.39 13.03 4.72
N LEU A 90 -2.47 12.64 4.04
CA LEU A 90 -3.83 13.08 4.37
C LEU A 90 -4.36 12.51 5.68
N THR A 91 -3.94 11.30 6.05
CA THR A 91 -4.29 10.72 7.35
C THR A 91 -3.62 11.48 8.48
N ILE A 92 -2.33 11.85 8.31
CA ILE A 92 -1.63 12.72 9.29
C ILE A 92 -2.31 14.08 9.40
N GLU A 93 -2.69 14.70 8.27
CA GLU A 93 -3.38 15.98 8.26
C GLU A 93 -4.73 15.89 8.99
N ARG A 94 -5.49 14.81 8.79
CA ARG A 94 -6.74 14.58 9.52
C ARG A 94 -6.54 14.50 11.03
N GLU A 95 -5.45 13.88 11.49
CA GLU A 95 -5.18 13.71 12.93
C GLU A 95 -4.57 14.96 13.58
N THR A 96 -3.78 15.73 12.84
CA THR A 96 -2.99 16.83 13.39
C THR A 96 -3.50 18.21 13.03
N GLY A 97 -4.32 18.32 11.98
CA GLY A 97 -4.70 19.59 11.35
C GLY A 97 -3.57 20.23 10.53
N ILE A 98 -2.42 19.56 10.39
CA ILE A 98 -1.25 20.08 9.67
C ILE A 98 -1.12 19.36 8.34
N MET A 99 -1.12 20.13 7.26
CA MET A 99 -0.96 19.58 5.91
C MET A 99 0.40 18.90 5.76
N VAL A 100 0.39 17.67 5.27
CA VAL A 100 1.59 16.87 5.00
C VAL A 100 1.61 16.44 3.54
N SER A 101 2.64 16.85 2.81
CA SER A 101 2.79 16.56 1.39
C SER A 101 3.99 15.66 1.10
N PRO A 102 3.83 14.62 0.26
CA PRO A 102 4.96 13.80 -0.18
C PRO A 102 5.75 14.47 -1.31
N MET A 103 7.04 14.17 -1.36
CA MET A 103 7.92 14.44 -2.49
C MET A 103 8.76 13.21 -2.78
N MET A 104 8.64 12.71 -4.00
CA MET A 104 9.39 11.54 -4.47
C MET A 104 10.44 11.94 -5.50
N LYS A 105 11.67 11.47 -5.29
CA LYS A 105 12.73 11.51 -6.30
C LYS A 105 13.18 10.09 -6.57
N MET A 106 12.80 9.58 -7.74
CA MET A 106 13.29 8.30 -8.25
C MET A 106 14.57 8.50 -9.05
N HIS A 107 15.42 7.49 -8.99
CA HIS A 107 16.57 7.27 -9.85
C HIS A 107 16.29 6.04 -10.75
N HIS A 108 17.24 5.71 -11.61
CA HIS A 108 17.16 4.46 -12.37
C HIS A 108 17.17 3.23 -11.44
N GLU A 109 16.68 2.10 -11.95
CA GLU A 109 16.77 0.78 -11.27
C GLU A 109 15.96 0.66 -9.97
N GLY A 110 14.95 1.51 -9.77
CA GLY A 110 14.05 1.40 -8.62
C GLY A 110 14.66 1.86 -7.29
N PHE A 111 15.71 2.67 -7.36
CA PHE A 111 16.25 3.40 -6.22
C PHE A 111 15.65 4.79 -6.15
N GLY A 112 15.50 5.32 -4.94
CA GLY A 112 15.00 6.68 -4.79
C GLY A 112 14.90 7.14 -3.35
N ARG A 113 14.20 8.24 -3.18
CA ARG A 113 13.88 8.80 -1.88
C ARG A 113 12.45 9.33 -1.87
N MET A 114 11.70 8.94 -0.86
CA MET A 114 10.41 9.52 -0.51
C MET A 114 10.58 10.33 0.77
N ILE A 115 10.15 11.58 0.74
CA ILE A 115 10.01 12.41 1.94
C ILE A 115 8.57 12.87 2.08
N LEU A 116 8.07 12.97 3.31
CA LEU A 116 6.84 13.72 3.60
C LEU A 116 7.20 14.92 4.46
N ALA A 117 6.70 16.09 4.07
CA ALA A 117 6.99 17.36 4.72
C ALA A 117 5.72 17.99 5.29
N ALA A 118 5.80 18.43 6.55
CA ALA A 118 4.82 19.27 7.24
C ALA A 118 5.49 20.63 7.47
N GLY A 119 5.03 21.70 6.79
CA GLY A 119 5.74 22.99 6.80
C GLY A 119 7.20 22.84 6.37
N ARG A 120 8.15 23.01 7.31
CA ARG A 120 9.59 22.78 7.07
C ARG A 120 10.15 21.52 7.73
N LEU A 121 9.30 20.71 8.37
CA LEU A 121 9.67 19.49 9.05
C LEU A 121 9.52 18.28 8.12
N ILE A 122 10.59 17.50 7.95
CA ILE A 122 10.50 16.19 7.30
C ILE A 122 10.03 15.17 8.33
N VAL A 123 8.77 14.73 8.21
CA VAL A 123 8.13 13.80 9.15
C VAL A 123 8.35 12.33 8.77
N ILE A 124 8.55 12.06 7.47
CA ILE A 124 8.98 10.75 6.96
C ILE A 124 10.14 10.97 6.01
N ASN A 125 11.19 10.16 6.16
CA ASN A 125 12.34 10.14 5.28
C ASN A 125 12.69 8.68 4.95
N LYS A 126 12.30 8.23 3.76
CA LYS A 126 12.49 6.85 3.32
C LYS A 126 13.40 6.79 2.11
N HIS A 127 14.49 6.03 2.22
CA HIS A 127 15.24 5.58 1.06
C HIS A 127 14.52 4.38 0.44
N LEU A 128 14.22 4.49 -0.85
CA LEU A 128 13.52 3.48 -1.63
C LEU A 128 14.54 2.61 -2.36
N ARG A 129 14.30 1.30 -2.34
CA ARG A 129 15.06 0.27 -3.06
C ARG A 129 14.10 -0.79 -3.55
N ASP A 130 14.45 -1.44 -4.66
CA ASP A 130 13.66 -2.53 -5.24
C ASP A 130 12.19 -2.13 -5.45
N VAL A 131 11.93 -0.90 -5.88
CA VAL A 131 10.56 -0.34 -5.99
C VAL A 131 9.68 -1.15 -6.95
N HIS A 132 10.25 -1.88 -7.91
CA HIS A 132 9.54 -2.86 -8.74
C HIS A 132 8.70 -3.85 -7.91
N ARG A 133 9.17 -4.16 -6.70
CA ARG A 133 8.57 -5.11 -5.77
C ARG A 133 7.71 -4.43 -4.69
N PHE A 134 7.31 -3.18 -4.90
CA PHE A 134 6.46 -2.48 -3.96
C PHE A 134 5.12 -3.20 -3.78
N GLY A 135 4.83 -3.58 -2.53
CA GLY A 135 3.66 -4.37 -2.13
C GLY A 135 3.86 -4.98 -0.74
N PHE A 136 2.81 -5.60 -0.23
CA PHE A 136 2.65 -6.12 1.14
C PHE A 136 2.10 -7.55 1.10
N PRO A 137 2.40 -8.40 2.09
CA PRO A 137 1.95 -9.79 2.08
C PRO A 137 0.43 -9.98 2.30
N SER A 138 -0.27 -8.96 2.81
CA SER A 138 -1.72 -8.96 3.05
C SER A 138 -2.25 -7.53 3.24
N PHE A 139 -3.57 -7.33 3.16
CA PHE A 139 -4.19 -6.04 3.49
C PHE A 139 -3.97 -5.61 4.95
N GLU A 140 -4.01 -6.55 5.89
CA GLU A 140 -3.70 -6.28 7.29
C GLU A 140 -2.27 -5.70 7.43
N LYS A 141 -1.31 -6.27 6.69
CA LYS A 141 0.07 -5.77 6.73
C LYS A 141 0.22 -4.42 6.04
N LEU A 142 -0.51 -4.19 4.95
CA LEU A 142 -0.59 -2.88 4.28
C LEU A 142 -1.11 -1.81 5.25
N ALA A 143 -2.24 -2.08 5.91
CA ALA A 143 -2.85 -1.19 6.90
C ALA A 143 -1.88 -0.90 8.05
N SER A 144 -1.36 -1.94 8.68
CA SER A 144 -0.44 -1.83 9.83
C SER A 144 0.81 -1.01 9.53
N GLU A 145 1.44 -1.18 8.36
CA GLU A 145 2.63 -0.40 8.00
C GLU A 145 2.29 1.07 7.68
N GLY A 146 1.12 1.34 7.08
CA GLY A 146 0.65 2.70 6.86
C GLY A 146 0.32 3.41 8.17
N ASP A 147 -0.45 2.78 9.06
CA ASP A 147 -0.80 3.35 10.37
C ASP A 147 0.45 3.60 11.23
N LYS A 148 1.45 2.71 11.16
CA LYS A 148 2.73 2.92 11.83
C LYS A 148 3.47 4.15 11.29
N ALA A 149 3.44 4.38 9.98
CA ALA A 149 4.04 5.56 9.37
C ALA A 149 3.31 6.84 9.79
N VAL A 150 1.98 6.81 9.83
CA VAL A 150 1.14 7.92 10.34
C VAL A 150 1.49 8.22 11.79
N ALA A 151 1.44 7.22 12.69
CA ALA A 151 1.73 7.41 14.11
C ALA A 151 3.12 7.99 14.35
N SER A 152 4.15 7.50 13.63
CA SER A 152 5.51 8.03 13.72
C SER A 152 5.60 9.49 13.25
N ALA A 153 4.86 9.88 12.21
CA ALA A 153 4.85 11.24 11.70
C ALA A 153 4.10 12.21 12.63
N VAL A 154 2.97 11.77 13.20
CA VAL A 154 2.22 12.51 14.22
C VAL A 154 3.09 12.75 15.46
N GLU A 155 3.84 11.75 15.91
CA GLU A 155 4.80 11.89 17.00
C GLU A 155 5.88 12.93 16.67
N MET A 156 6.43 12.91 15.45
CA MET A 156 7.43 13.89 14.98
C MET A 156 6.87 15.31 14.96
N ILE A 157 5.64 15.49 14.49
CA ILE A 157 4.95 16.79 14.49
C ILE A 157 4.76 17.30 15.92
N GLY A 158 4.31 16.43 16.84
CA GLY A 158 4.12 16.79 18.25
C GLY A 158 5.42 17.19 18.96
N LYS A 159 6.57 16.66 18.52
CA LYS A 159 7.89 17.03 19.05
C LYS A 159 8.42 18.37 18.53
N PHE A 160 8.04 18.77 17.32
CA PHE A 160 8.56 19.99 16.66
C PHE A 160 7.43 20.83 16.02
N PRO A 161 6.41 21.23 16.80
CA PRO A 161 5.22 21.91 16.26
C PRO A 161 5.55 23.26 15.60
N GLU A 162 6.59 23.95 16.05
CA GLU A 162 7.05 25.23 15.49
C GLU A 162 7.69 25.08 14.09
N VAL A 163 8.22 23.90 13.77
CA VAL A 163 8.78 23.59 12.44
C VAL A 163 7.69 23.08 11.51
N ALA A 164 6.71 22.36 12.06
CA ALA A 164 5.56 21.84 11.34
C ALA A 164 4.57 22.95 10.94
N ASN A 165 4.32 23.92 11.83
CA ASN A 165 3.43 25.08 11.62
C ASN A 165 4.19 26.34 11.18
N TYR A 166 5.26 26.16 10.40
CA TYR A 166 6.10 27.29 9.97
C TYR A 166 5.36 28.23 9.01
#